data_AF-A0A810MU99-F1
#
_entry.id   AF-A0A810MU99-F1
#
_cell.length_a   1.000
_cell.length_b   1.000
_cell.length_c   1.000
_cell.angle_alpha   90.00
_cell.angle_beta   90.00
_cell.angle_gamma   90.00
#
_symmetry.space_group_name_H-M   'P 1'
#
loop_
_entity.id
_entity.type
_entity.pdbx_description
1 polymer ?
#
loop_
_entity_poly.entity_id
_entity_poly.type
_entity_poly.pdbx_seq_one_letter_code
_entity_poly.pdbx_strand_id
1 'polypeptide(L)'
;MHPQQPPYRPVPPPPPRRRMSPLLITLLVVAVVLALCCVIGIIGALVSGGDDDDQVPAGSRPSAAAEVPAYTVVEQTDNGHITIEVESTKGLRAVFDDIRGKQSAEGGYWVWIDCASGGTESVANRLASGRFAIGTLGRAQTGLDEGEVAWEVNEGRSCPA
;
A
#
# COMPACT_ATOMS: atom_id res chain seq x y z
N MET A 1 37.07 -36.96 -22.64
CA MET A 1 35.87 -36.82 -23.48
C MET A 1 35.34 -35.41 -23.27
N HIS A 2 35.41 -34.56 -24.30
CA HIS A 2 34.94 -33.18 -24.20
C HIS A 2 33.43 -33.14 -24.51
N PRO A 3 32.59 -32.57 -23.63
CA PRO A 3 31.16 -32.41 -23.92
C PRO A 3 30.97 -31.43 -25.08
N GLN A 4 30.23 -31.87 -26.11
CA GLN A 4 29.79 -31.04 -27.23
C GLN A 4 28.82 -29.98 -26.72
N GLN A 5 29.12 -28.70 -26.95
CA GLN A 5 28.18 -27.63 -26.65
C GLN A 5 27.00 -27.67 -27.62
N PRO A 6 25.76 -27.46 -27.15
CA PRO A 6 24.58 -27.45 -28.00
C PRO A 6 24.61 -26.27 -28.99
N PRO A 7 23.99 -26.43 -30.17
CA PRO A 7 23.96 -25.39 -31.19
C PRO A 7 23.23 -24.13 -30.70
N TYR A 8 23.87 -22.98 -30.89
CA TYR A 8 23.31 -21.67 -30.57
C TYR A 8 22.03 -21.40 -31.37
N ARG A 9 20.93 -21.07 -30.69
CA ARG A 9 19.69 -20.60 -31.31
C ARG A 9 19.54 -19.09 -31.08
N PRO A 10 19.43 -18.27 -32.14
CA PRO A 10 19.16 -16.85 -31.99
C PRO A 10 17.78 -16.62 -31.37
N VAL A 11 17.71 -15.72 -30.38
CA VAL A 11 16.47 -15.32 -29.71
C VAL A 11 15.70 -14.34 -30.62
N PRO A 12 14.37 -14.51 -30.82
CA PRO A 12 13.58 -13.58 -31.60
C PRO A 12 13.54 -12.18 -30.96
N PRO A 13 13.39 -11.11 -31.75
CA PRO A 13 13.28 -9.76 -31.22
C PRO A 13 12.02 -9.61 -30.34
N PRO A 14 12.06 -8.75 -29.31
CA PRO A 14 10.92 -8.49 -28.46
C PRO A 14 9.77 -7.85 -29.26
N PRO A 15 8.50 -8.13 -28.91
CA PRO A 15 7.35 -7.54 -29.58
C PRO A 15 7.32 -6.01 -29.36
N PRO A 16 6.83 -5.24 -30.35
CA PRO A 16 6.74 -3.79 -30.23
C PRO A 16 5.75 -3.40 -29.12
N ARG A 17 6.23 -2.64 -28.13
CA ARG A 17 5.37 -2.03 -27.10
C ARG A 17 4.35 -1.10 -27.75
N ARG A 18 3.06 -1.44 -27.65
CA ARG A 18 1.95 -0.55 -28.03
C ARG A 18 2.00 0.69 -27.14
N ARG A 19 2.44 1.82 -27.70
CA ARG A 19 2.26 3.13 -27.07
C ARG A 19 0.77 3.47 -27.12
N MET A 20 0.08 3.35 -25.98
CA MET A 20 -1.28 3.88 -25.85
C MET A 20 -1.22 5.40 -25.96
N SER A 21 -2.05 5.96 -26.84
CA SER A 21 -2.13 7.39 -27.05
C SER A 21 -2.71 8.07 -25.81
N PRO A 22 -2.17 9.23 -25.39
CA PRO A 22 -2.61 9.93 -24.18
C PRO A 22 -4.11 10.28 -24.20
N LEU A 23 -4.68 10.41 -25.41
CA LEU A 23 -6.10 10.68 -25.63
C LEU A 23 -7.03 9.54 -25.15
N LEU A 24 -6.56 8.29 -25.23
CA LEU A 24 -7.33 7.10 -24.83
C LEU A 24 -7.37 6.96 -23.30
N ILE A 25 -6.30 7.38 -22.62
CA ILE A 25 -6.20 7.41 -21.15
C ILE A 25 -7.17 8.48 -20.59
N THR A 26 -7.18 9.68 -21.16
CA THR A 26 -8.10 10.75 -20.71
C THR A 26 -9.58 10.39 -20.86
N LEU A 27 -9.96 9.70 -21.94
CA LEU A 27 -11.35 9.27 -22.15
C LEU A 27 -11.79 8.24 -21.09
N LEU A 28 -10.90 7.34 -20.70
CA LEU A 28 -11.19 6.29 -19.73
C LEU A 28 -11.38 6.88 -18.31
N VAL A 29 -10.54 7.84 -17.92
CA VAL A 29 -10.64 8.52 -16.62
C VAL A 29 -11.96 9.29 -16.50
N VAL A 30 -12.36 10.04 -17.53
CA VAL A 30 -13.62 10.81 -17.52
C VAL A 30 -14.83 9.90 -17.38
N ALA A 31 -14.85 8.76 -18.06
CA ALA A 31 -15.95 7.80 -17.98
C ALA A 31 -16.09 7.18 -16.58
N VAL A 32 -14.98 6.86 -15.91
CA VAL A 32 -14.98 6.27 -14.56
C VAL A 32 -15.49 7.28 -13.52
N VAL A 33 -15.06 8.54 -13.58
CA VAL A 33 -15.51 9.59 -12.65
C VAL A 33 -17.01 9.84 -12.78
N LEU A 34 -17.54 9.89 -14.00
CA LEU A 34 -18.97 10.06 -14.26
C LEU A 34 -19.82 8.90 -13.71
N ALA A 35 -19.33 7.66 -13.82
CA ALA A 35 -20.02 6.50 -13.27
C ALA A 35 -20.05 6.51 -11.73
N LEU A 36 -18.96 6.94 -11.09
CA LEU A 36 -18.84 6.98 -9.62
C LEU A 36 -19.78 8.03 -9.00
N CYS A 37 -19.95 9.19 -9.64
CA CYS A 37 -20.84 10.25 -9.15
C CYS A 37 -22.32 9.86 -9.12
N CYS A 38 -22.76 8.90 -9.94
CA CYS A 38 -24.15 8.45 -9.96
C CYS A 38 -24.53 7.52 -8.80
N VAL A 39 -23.57 6.90 -8.10
CA VAL A 39 -23.85 5.88 -7.07
C VAL A 39 -24.06 6.48 -5.67
N ILE A 40 -23.53 7.69 -5.41
CA ILE A 40 -23.55 8.31 -4.07
C ILE A 40 -24.92 8.93 -3.71
N GLY A 41 -25.85 9.07 -4.66
CA GLY A 41 -27.09 9.82 -4.48
C GLY A 41 -28.27 9.12 -3.79
N ILE A 42 -28.19 7.83 -3.39
CA ILE A 42 -29.40 7.06 -3.03
C ILE A 42 -29.45 6.58 -1.56
N ILE A 43 -28.35 6.64 -0.78
CA ILE A 43 -28.33 6.06 0.58
C ILE A 43 -28.54 7.15 1.62
N GLY A 44 -29.78 7.60 1.78
CA GLY A 44 -30.13 8.67 2.71
C GLY A 44 -31.56 8.64 3.23
N ALA A 45 -32.12 7.45 3.49
CA ALA A 45 -33.34 7.33 4.28
C ALA A 45 -33.49 5.91 4.84
N LEU A 46 -33.87 5.84 6.13
CA LEU A 46 -34.30 4.67 6.91
C LEU A 46 -33.20 3.87 7.63
N VAL A 47 -32.99 4.16 8.92
CA VAL A 47 -33.35 3.21 9.99
C VAL A 47 -33.46 3.97 11.32
N SER A 48 -34.57 3.71 11.99
CA SER A 48 -35.10 4.35 13.19
C SER A 48 -35.19 3.30 14.29
N GLY A 49 -34.83 3.68 15.52
CA GLY A 49 -35.49 3.26 16.77
C GLY A 49 -35.03 1.96 17.43
N GLY A 50 -34.58 2.07 18.69
CA GLY A 50 -34.42 0.95 19.62
C GLY A 50 -33.59 1.31 20.86
N ASP A 51 -34.19 2.05 21.79
CA ASP A 51 -33.77 2.20 23.19
C ASP A 51 -33.82 0.85 23.93
N ASP A 52 -32.84 0.57 24.80
CA ASP A 52 -33.06 0.18 26.21
C ASP A 52 -31.72 -0.20 26.90
N ASP A 53 -31.64 0.22 28.16
CA ASP A 53 -30.51 0.57 29.03
C ASP A 53 -29.51 -0.50 29.54
N ASP A 54 -28.39 0.05 30.03
CA ASP A 54 -27.59 -0.32 31.22
C ASP A 54 -26.73 -1.60 31.25
N GLN A 55 -25.43 -1.44 30.97
CA GLN A 55 -24.38 -1.71 31.98
C GLN A 55 -23.03 -1.06 31.58
N VAL A 56 -22.62 -0.04 32.33
CA VAL A 56 -21.32 0.63 32.21
C VAL A 56 -20.27 -0.07 33.08
N PRO A 57 -19.16 -0.59 32.53
CA PRO A 57 -17.91 -0.66 33.25
C PRO A 57 -17.16 0.65 33.02
N ALA A 58 -17.01 1.41 34.09
CA ALA A 58 -16.15 2.58 34.16
C ALA A 58 -14.70 2.19 33.79
N GLY A 59 -14.08 2.92 32.85
CA GLY A 59 -12.62 2.97 32.77
C GLY A 59 -11.96 2.98 31.40
N SER A 60 -12.68 3.04 30.29
CA SER A 60 -12.03 3.30 29.00
C SER A 60 -11.83 4.80 28.83
N ARG A 61 -10.72 5.34 29.37
CA ARG A 61 -10.16 6.62 28.89
C ARG A 61 -10.22 6.59 27.36
N PRO A 62 -10.52 7.72 26.68
CA PRO A 62 -10.25 7.82 25.25
C PRO A 62 -8.79 7.42 25.07
N SER A 63 -8.56 6.24 24.48
CA SER A 63 -7.25 5.86 23.98
C SER A 63 -7.00 6.91 22.93
N ALA A 64 -6.28 7.96 23.30
CA ALA A 64 -5.92 9.06 22.40
C ALA A 64 -5.50 8.38 21.10
N ALA A 65 -6.30 8.55 20.05
CA ALA A 65 -6.05 7.94 18.76
C ALA A 65 -4.60 8.29 18.45
N ALA A 66 -3.73 7.27 18.42
CA ALA A 66 -2.31 7.50 18.32
C ALA A 66 -2.10 8.37 17.08
N GLU A 67 -1.68 9.61 17.29
CA GLU A 67 -1.55 10.58 16.21
C GLU A 67 -0.57 10.00 15.20
N VAL A 68 -1.05 9.81 13.97
CA VAL A 68 -0.23 9.24 12.90
C VAL A 68 0.87 10.26 12.59
N PRO A 69 2.16 9.90 12.72
CA PRO A 69 3.26 10.80 12.38
C PRO A 69 3.13 11.31 10.95
N ALA A 70 3.59 12.54 10.68
CA ALA A 70 3.68 13.05 9.32
C ALA A 70 4.63 12.18 8.47
N TYR A 71 4.25 11.93 7.23
CA TYR A 71 5.02 11.15 6.27
C TYR A 71 4.74 11.64 4.83
N THR A 72 5.64 11.31 3.92
CA THR A 72 5.50 11.59 2.48
C THR A 72 5.55 10.28 1.71
N VAL A 73 4.60 10.06 0.78
CA VAL A 73 4.71 8.95 -0.18
C VAL A 73 5.59 9.42 -1.33
N VAL A 74 6.79 8.86 -1.44
CA VAL A 74 7.77 9.25 -2.48
C VAL A 74 7.68 8.36 -3.72
N GLU A 75 7.19 7.14 -3.55
CA GLU A 75 6.98 6.21 -4.67
C GLU A 75 5.73 5.38 -4.41
N GLN A 76 4.90 5.24 -5.44
CA GLN A 76 3.82 4.29 -5.47
C GLN A 76 3.70 3.73 -6.89
N THR A 77 3.73 2.41 -7.01
CA THR A 77 3.70 1.72 -8.31
C THR A 77 2.42 0.89 -8.47
N ASP A 78 2.08 0.59 -9.72
CA ASP A 78 0.87 -0.21 -10.05
C ASP A 78 0.94 -1.66 -9.53
N ASN A 79 2.13 -2.16 -9.20
CA ASN A 79 2.32 -3.48 -8.59
C ASN A 79 2.31 -3.46 -7.05
N GLY A 80 1.83 -2.36 -6.44
CA GLY A 80 1.59 -2.28 -5.00
C GLY A 80 2.83 -2.02 -4.16
N HIS A 81 3.96 -1.60 -4.76
CA HIS A 81 5.08 -1.09 -3.97
C HIS A 81 4.81 0.35 -3.59
N ILE A 82 5.02 0.65 -2.31
CA ILE A 82 4.83 1.98 -1.72
C ILE A 82 6.07 2.28 -0.90
N THR A 83 6.82 3.30 -1.29
CA THR A 83 7.93 3.82 -0.50
C THR A 83 7.50 5.13 0.14
N ILE A 84 7.65 5.20 1.46
CA ILE A 84 7.31 6.39 2.23
C ILE A 84 8.53 6.86 3.01
N GLU A 85 8.61 8.18 3.18
CA GLU A 85 9.65 8.84 3.96
C GLU A 85 9.05 9.44 5.23
N VAL A 86 9.78 9.27 6.34
CA VAL A 86 9.45 9.84 7.65
C VAL A 86 10.66 10.57 8.23
N GLU A 87 10.40 11.55 9.10
CA GLU A 87 11.44 12.30 9.82
C GLU A 87 11.84 11.62 11.14
N SER A 88 11.14 10.55 11.55
CA SER A 88 11.35 9.91 12.86
C SER A 88 11.05 8.41 12.84
N THR A 89 11.73 7.67 13.73
CA THR A 89 11.45 6.24 14.00
C THR A 89 10.25 6.01 14.92
N LYS A 90 9.60 7.08 15.39
CA LYS A 90 8.42 6.99 16.26
C LYS A 90 7.17 6.73 15.42
N GLY A 91 6.32 5.81 15.87
CA GLY A 91 5.00 5.59 15.26
C GLY A 91 5.01 4.94 13.88
N LEU A 92 6.10 4.28 13.47
CA LEU A 92 6.22 3.60 12.15
C LEU A 92 5.06 2.65 11.87
N ARG A 93 4.58 1.94 12.90
CA ARG A 93 3.44 1.04 12.77
C ARG A 93 2.14 1.79 12.46
N ALA A 94 1.91 2.93 13.11
CA ALA A 94 0.73 3.75 12.85
C ALA A 94 0.73 4.30 11.41
N VAL A 95 1.90 4.70 10.90
CA VAL A 95 2.06 5.11 9.50
C VAL A 95 1.73 3.95 8.54
N PHE A 96 2.24 2.74 8.82
CA PHE A 96 1.93 1.55 8.02
C PHE A 96 0.42 1.24 8.02
N ASP A 97 -0.22 1.26 9.19
CA ASP A 97 -1.64 0.96 9.32
C ASP A 97 -2.51 2.03 8.63
N ASP A 98 -2.09 3.30 8.61
CA ASP A 98 -2.74 4.38 7.87
C ASP A 98 -2.63 4.19 6.34
N ILE A 99 -1.44 3.82 5.83
CA ILE A 99 -1.27 3.46 4.40
C ILE A 99 -2.17 2.30 4.01
N ARG A 100 -2.22 1.25 4.85
CA ARG A 100 -3.11 0.10 4.64
C ARG A 100 -4.56 0.51 4.60
N GLY A 101 -5.01 1.37 5.52
CA GLY A 101 -6.38 1.88 5.56
C GLY A 101 -6.79 2.72 4.35
N LYS A 102 -5.81 3.29 3.62
CA LYS A 102 -6.03 4.04 2.38
C LYS A 102 -6.10 3.17 1.13
N GLN A 103 -5.71 1.90 1.20
CA GLN A 103 -5.79 0.98 0.07
C GLN A 103 -7.13 0.26 0.05
N SER A 104 -7.78 0.25 -1.11
CA SER A 104 -9.05 -0.47 -1.33
C SER A 104 -9.05 -1.36 -2.56
N ALA A 105 -8.04 -1.25 -3.43
CA ALA A 105 -7.94 -2.08 -4.62
C ALA A 105 -7.45 -3.49 -4.25
N GLU A 106 -7.97 -4.51 -4.93
CA GLU A 106 -7.45 -5.87 -4.74
C GLU A 106 -6.01 -5.95 -5.23
N GLY A 107 -5.13 -6.50 -4.40
CA GLY A 107 -3.70 -6.56 -4.69
C GLY A 107 -2.85 -6.88 -3.46
N GLY A 108 -1.60 -7.21 -3.74
CA GLY A 108 -0.55 -7.33 -2.75
C GLY A 108 0.18 -6.01 -2.62
N TYR A 109 0.43 -5.58 -1.39
CA TYR A 109 1.10 -4.31 -1.12
C TYR A 109 2.38 -4.54 -0.34
N TRP A 110 3.46 -3.88 -0.76
CA TRP A 110 4.75 -3.85 -0.08
C TRP A 110 5.07 -2.41 0.29
N VAL A 111 5.06 -2.12 1.58
CA VAL A 111 5.33 -0.79 2.12
C VAL A 111 6.73 -0.77 2.68
N TRP A 112 7.56 0.14 2.18
CA TRP A 112 8.88 0.44 2.70
C TRP A 112 8.84 1.80 3.37
N ILE A 113 9.28 1.85 4.62
CA ILE A 113 9.38 3.08 5.39
C ILE A 113 10.85 3.42 5.53
N ASP A 114 11.27 4.43 4.79
CA ASP A 114 12.62 4.94 4.79
C ASP A 114 12.65 6.24 5.62
N CYS A 115 13.83 6.57 6.14
CA CYS A 115 14.03 7.91 6.68
C CYS A 115 14.18 8.93 5.54
N ALA A 116 13.54 10.09 5.67
CA ALA A 116 13.66 11.21 4.74
C ALA A 116 15.13 11.69 4.60
N SER A 117 15.89 11.57 5.68
CA SER A 117 17.31 11.92 5.74
C SER A 117 18.22 10.68 5.86
N GLY A 118 19.43 10.80 5.32
CA GLY A 118 20.48 9.78 5.46
C GLY A 118 20.46 8.64 4.44
N GLY A 119 19.55 8.66 3.47
CA GLY A 119 19.66 7.82 2.27
C GLY A 119 20.69 8.37 1.28
N THR A 120 21.37 7.50 0.56
CA THR A 120 22.08 7.85 -0.69
C THR A 120 21.35 7.22 -1.85
N GLU A 121 21.58 7.66 -3.09
CA GLU A 121 20.99 7.01 -4.28
C GLU A 121 21.25 5.50 -4.35
N SER A 122 22.31 5.02 -3.67
CA SER A 122 22.70 3.61 -3.65
C SER A 122 22.27 2.84 -2.39
N VAL A 123 21.85 3.53 -1.32
CA VAL A 123 21.52 2.91 -0.03
C VAL A 123 20.32 3.62 0.58
N ALA A 124 19.15 2.99 0.52
CA ALA A 124 17.96 3.44 1.22
C ALA A 124 18.14 3.31 2.75
N ASN A 125 17.76 4.34 3.51
CA ASN A 125 17.78 4.31 4.98
C ASN A 125 16.50 3.66 5.53
N ARG A 126 16.31 2.37 5.21
CA ARG A 126 15.11 1.57 5.56
C ARG A 126 14.96 1.43 7.07
N LEU A 127 13.88 1.96 7.62
CA LEU A 127 13.52 1.86 9.04
C LEU A 127 12.60 0.68 9.32
N ALA A 128 11.64 0.43 8.43
CA ALA A 128 10.72 -0.69 8.55
C ALA A 128 10.22 -1.12 7.17
N SER A 129 9.69 -2.33 7.12
CA SER A 129 8.96 -2.82 5.96
C SER A 129 7.73 -3.61 6.40
N GLY A 130 6.70 -3.58 5.58
CA GLY A 130 5.52 -4.41 5.79
C GLY A 130 4.90 -4.81 4.47
N ARG A 131 4.10 -5.87 4.52
CA ARG A 131 3.24 -6.26 3.40
C ARG A 131 1.91 -6.78 3.91
N PHE A 132 0.89 -6.58 3.09
CA PHE A 132 -0.48 -7.02 3.37
C PHE A 132 -1.21 -7.38 2.08
N ALA A 133 -2.26 -8.17 2.20
CA ALA A 133 -3.10 -8.62 1.10
C ALA A 133 -4.49 -7.98 1.17
N ILE A 134 -5.01 -7.54 0.01
CA ILE A 134 -6.43 -7.22 -0.18
C ILE A 134 -6.99 -8.16 -1.24
N GLY A 135 -8.02 -8.92 -0.85
CA GLY A 135 -8.72 -9.84 -1.74
C GLY A 135 -7.89 -11.02 -2.24
N THR A 136 -8.44 -11.75 -3.21
CA THR A 136 -7.85 -13.04 -3.66
C THR A 136 -6.53 -12.83 -4.40
N LEU A 137 -6.45 -11.76 -5.20
CA LEU A 137 -5.21 -11.40 -5.91
C LEU A 137 -4.09 -11.07 -4.93
N GLY A 138 -4.39 -10.32 -3.87
CA GLY A 138 -3.41 -9.97 -2.84
C GLY A 138 -2.84 -11.17 -2.12
N ARG A 139 -3.70 -12.14 -1.78
CA ARG A 139 -3.22 -13.40 -1.17
C ARG A 139 -2.29 -14.14 -2.11
N ALA A 140 -2.64 -14.25 -3.39
CA ALA A 140 -1.81 -14.94 -4.38
C ALA A 140 -0.44 -14.28 -4.57
N GLN A 141 -0.36 -12.95 -4.45
CA GLN A 141 0.87 -12.18 -4.63
C GLN A 141 1.78 -12.19 -3.40
N THR A 142 1.21 -12.10 -2.19
CA THR A 142 1.98 -11.95 -0.95
C THR A 142 2.15 -13.25 -0.17
N GLY A 143 1.26 -14.22 -0.39
CA GLY A 143 1.14 -15.44 0.42
C GLY A 143 0.50 -15.22 1.79
N LEU A 144 -0.06 -14.04 2.07
CA LEU A 144 -0.76 -13.71 3.31
C LEU A 144 -2.27 -13.87 3.16
N ASP A 145 -2.95 -14.22 4.24
CA ASP A 145 -4.41 -14.22 4.27
C ASP A 145 -4.98 -12.79 4.36
N GLU A 146 -6.29 -12.67 4.10
CA GLU A 146 -6.96 -11.37 4.18
C GLU A 146 -6.94 -10.82 5.61
N GLY A 147 -6.46 -9.59 5.77
CA GLY A 147 -6.25 -8.95 7.07
C GLY A 147 -4.93 -9.32 7.77
N GLU A 148 -4.21 -10.33 7.29
CA GLU A 148 -2.88 -10.67 7.78
C GLU A 148 -1.84 -9.64 7.31
N VAL A 149 -0.85 -9.40 8.16
CA VAL A 149 0.25 -8.47 7.90
C VAL A 149 1.57 -9.13 8.27
N ALA A 150 2.52 -9.11 7.36
CA ALA A 150 3.93 -9.32 7.69
C ALA A 150 4.57 -7.95 7.93
N TRP A 151 5.20 -7.76 9.09
CA TRP A 151 5.76 -6.49 9.53
C TRP A 151 7.13 -6.72 10.16
N GLU A 152 8.12 -5.95 9.73
CA GLU A 152 9.50 -6.03 10.19
C GLU A 152 10.04 -4.62 10.44
N VAL A 153 10.68 -4.42 11.58
CA VAL A 153 11.37 -3.17 11.94
C VAL A 153 12.87 -3.43 11.91
N ASN A 154 13.61 -2.56 11.23
CA ASN A 154 15.07 -2.61 11.23
C ASN A 154 15.59 -1.96 12.51
N GLU A 155 15.79 -2.78 13.54
CA GLU A 155 16.31 -2.31 14.81
C GLU A 155 17.70 -1.66 14.68
N GLY A 156 17.99 -0.68 15.55
CA GLY A 156 19.25 0.05 15.54
C GLY A 156 19.39 1.10 14.44
N ARG A 157 18.37 1.29 13.59
CA ARG A 157 18.31 2.40 12.63
C ARG A 157 17.75 3.67 13.29
N SER A 158 18.20 4.82 12.78
CA SER A 158 17.74 6.13 13.21
C SER A 158 17.67 7.09 12.02
N CYS A 159 16.78 8.06 12.12
CA CYS A 159 16.82 9.24 11.26
C CYS A 159 17.92 10.19 11.73
N PRO A 160 18.90 10.54 10.88
CA PRO A 160 19.83 11.61 11.21
C PRO A 160 19.08 12.94 11.33
N ALA A 161 19.45 13.71 12.35
CA ALA A 161 18.91 15.05 12.61
C ALA A 161 19.56 16.11 11.73
#